data_AF-A0A077P3E7-F1
#
_entry.id   AF-A0A077P3E7-F1
#
_cell.length_a   1.000
_cell.length_b   1.000
_cell.length_c   1.000
_cell.angle_alpha   90.00
_cell.angle_beta   90.00
_cell.angle_gamma   90.00
#
_symmetry.space_group_name_H-M   'P 1'
#
loop_
_entity.id
_entity.type
_entity.pdbx_description
1 polymer ?
#
loop_
_entity_poly.entity_id
_entity_poly.type
_entity_poly.pdbx_seq_one_letter_code
_entity_poly.pdbx_strand_id
1 'polypeptide(L)'
;MIPKKIHYVWVGDKPKPQFVLDCIQTWKKFLPDYEIVEWGNQSLEGIHNDYVDEAFKHKKWAFVSDYLRLFALYNEGGIYLDTDVEVTNNFDKFLNLDFFSCYENYKQQCYPITSAVMGANRQNKIILELLREYENIHFENKNGLNLETNIIKITRYFEDKFGFLPPYNGYQQSELTHNSCIFPFYYFCTPEYGKTNYAIHHFNGSWLPSHSRKNKLSIFGKIIFARLIKIREKGDLPMLDGEKIIFKIKISSQKYYCVILKK
;
A
#
# COMPACT_ATOMS: atom_id res chain seq x y z
N MET A 1 20.49 -9.95 10.69
CA MET A 1 19.45 -9.67 11.70
C MET A 1 18.70 -8.41 11.30
N ILE A 2 17.38 -8.46 11.39
CA ILE A 2 16.47 -7.36 11.10
C ILE A 2 16.48 -6.38 12.29
N PRO A 3 16.73 -5.07 12.07
CA PRO A 3 16.62 -4.04 13.11
C PRO A 3 15.21 -3.92 13.70
N LYS A 4 15.10 -3.53 14.97
CA LYS A 4 13.83 -3.18 15.63
C LYS A 4 13.33 -1.80 15.20
N LYS A 5 13.02 -1.67 13.90
CA LYS A 5 12.46 -0.47 13.27
C LYS A 5 11.16 -0.83 12.56
N ILE A 6 10.14 -0.01 12.74
CA ILE A 6 8.87 -0.07 12.03
C ILE A 6 8.81 1.11 11.07
N HIS A 7 8.80 0.82 9.78
CA HIS A 7 8.67 1.82 8.73
C HIS A 7 7.23 1.86 8.22
N TYR A 8 6.69 3.05 8.01
CA TYR A 8 5.43 3.25 7.30
C TYR A 8 5.48 4.55 6.50
N VAL A 9 4.60 4.66 5.51
CA VAL A 9 4.53 5.84 4.63
C VAL A 9 3.28 6.65 4.93
N TRP A 10 3.44 7.96 5.08
CA TRP A 10 2.34 8.91 5.15
C TRP A 10 2.70 10.20 4.42
N VAL A 11 2.43 10.22 3.12
CA VAL A 11 2.69 11.35 2.22
C VAL A 11 1.40 12.08 1.83
N GLY A 12 1.55 13.33 1.38
CA GLY A 12 0.46 14.27 1.13
C GLY A 12 0.05 15.04 2.38
N ASP A 13 -0.81 16.04 2.18
CA ASP A 13 -1.09 17.04 3.22
C ASP A 13 -2.30 16.67 4.12
N LYS A 14 -2.84 15.47 3.95
CA LYS A 14 -4.03 15.04 4.71
C LYS A 14 -3.62 14.55 6.10
N PRO A 15 -4.40 14.89 7.15
CA PRO A 15 -4.19 14.30 8.46
C PRO A 15 -4.49 12.79 8.43
N LYS A 16 -3.79 12.03 9.27
CA LYS A 16 -4.02 10.59 9.46
C LYS A 16 -5.44 10.36 9.98
N PRO A 17 -6.27 9.54 9.30
CA PRO A 17 -7.58 9.16 9.82
C PRO A 17 -7.46 8.39 11.13
N GLN A 18 -8.51 8.44 11.97
CA GLN A 18 -8.53 7.73 13.25
C GLN A 18 -8.18 6.24 13.11
N PHE A 19 -8.71 5.57 12.09
CA PHE A 19 -8.41 4.16 11.82
C PHE A 19 -6.91 3.86 11.63
N VAL A 20 -6.16 4.76 10.96
CA VAL A 20 -4.70 4.63 10.81
C VAL A 20 -4.01 4.83 12.16
N LEU A 21 -4.47 5.81 12.94
CA LEU A 21 -3.95 6.03 14.30
C LEU A 21 -4.20 4.82 15.19
N ASP A 22 -5.38 4.19 15.11
CA ASP A 22 -5.73 2.98 15.85
C ASP A 22 -4.79 1.82 15.48
N CYS A 23 -4.49 1.63 14.20
CA CYS A 23 -3.49 0.66 13.73
C CYS A 23 -2.11 0.96 14.33
N ILE A 24 -1.62 2.21 14.24
CA ILE A 24 -0.32 2.61 14.81
C ILE A 24 -0.26 2.40 16.34
N GLN A 25 -1.38 2.58 17.06
CA GLN A 25 -1.42 2.28 18.50
C GLN A 25 -1.20 0.81 18.80
N THR A 26 -1.67 -0.09 17.93
CA THR A 26 -1.40 -1.52 18.10
C THR A 26 0.09 -1.84 17.95
N TRP A 27 0.79 -1.14 17.05
CA TRP A 27 2.23 -1.28 16.88
C TRP A 27 2.96 -0.93 18.17
N LYS A 28 2.65 0.24 18.74
CA LYS A 28 3.22 0.71 20.02
C LYS A 28 2.92 -0.25 21.18
N LYS A 29 1.75 -0.88 21.17
CA LYS A 29 1.32 -1.84 22.21
C LYS A 29 2.13 -3.14 22.18
N PHE A 30 2.32 -3.72 20.99
CA PHE A 30 2.92 -5.06 20.85
C PHE A 30 4.43 -5.03 20.54
N LEU A 31 4.93 -3.89 20.06
CA LEU A 31 6.32 -3.66 19.67
C LEU A 31 6.87 -2.41 20.40
N PRO A 32 6.81 -2.34 21.74
CA PRO A 32 7.06 -1.11 22.51
C PRO A 32 8.50 -0.61 22.46
N ASP A 33 9.45 -1.49 22.13
CA ASP A 33 10.88 -1.21 22.02
C ASP A 33 11.35 -1.01 20.57
N TYR A 34 10.41 -0.98 19.61
CA TYR A 34 10.72 -0.71 18.21
C TYR A 34 10.65 0.80 17.94
N GLU A 35 11.63 1.30 17.20
CA GLU A 35 11.59 2.67 16.67
C GLU A 35 10.54 2.75 15.56
N ILE A 36 9.61 3.72 15.64
CA ILE A 36 8.62 3.95 14.59
C ILE A 36 9.12 5.10 13.70
N VAL A 37 9.37 4.80 12.43
CA VAL A 37 9.91 5.73 11.43
C VAL A 37 8.82 6.03 10.39
N GLU A 38 8.35 7.27 10.38
CA GLU A 38 7.42 7.78 9.37
C GLU A 38 8.18 8.32 8.16
N TRP A 39 7.85 7.80 6.98
CA TRP A 39 8.29 8.33 5.69
C TRP A 39 7.22 9.27 5.13
N GLY A 40 7.46 10.58 5.29
CA GLY A 40 6.52 11.65 4.91
C GLY A 40 7.03 12.53 3.77
N ASN A 41 6.37 13.68 3.55
CA ASN A 41 6.74 14.61 2.47
C ASN A 41 8.21 15.05 2.53
N GLN A 42 8.75 15.32 3.72
CA GLN A 42 10.14 15.73 3.91
C GLN A 42 11.13 14.61 3.56
N SER A 43 10.73 13.35 3.75
CA SER A 43 11.57 12.19 3.42
C SER A 43 11.83 12.09 1.91
N LEU A 44 10.97 12.68 1.08
CA LEU A 44 11.13 12.71 -0.38
C LEU A 44 12.18 13.70 -0.86
N GLU A 45 12.50 14.74 -0.08
CA GLU A 45 13.43 15.80 -0.52
C GLU A 45 14.84 15.27 -0.86
N GLY A 46 15.24 14.16 -0.21
CA GLY A 46 16.52 13.49 -0.45
C GLY A 46 16.44 12.25 -1.35
N ILE A 47 15.28 11.96 -1.94
CA ILE A 47 15.06 10.78 -2.78
C ILE A 47 14.89 11.26 -4.22
N HIS A 48 15.80 10.80 -5.10
CA HIS A 48 15.78 11.15 -6.50
C HIS A 48 15.37 9.93 -7.33
N ASN A 49 14.10 9.86 -7.71
CA ASN A 49 13.57 8.79 -8.54
C ASN A 49 12.35 9.28 -9.32
N ASP A 50 12.45 9.23 -10.66
CA ASP A 50 11.44 9.80 -11.57
C ASP A 50 10.05 9.21 -11.33
N TYR A 51 9.95 7.90 -11.10
CA TYR A 51 8.66 7.24 -10.82
C TYR A 51 7.98 7.82 -9.57
N VAL A 52 8.74 8.02 -8.49
CA VAL A 52 8.21 8.56 -7.23
C VAL A 52 7.80 10.02 -7.37
N ASP A 53 8.66 10.83 -7.98
CA ASP A 53 8.41 12.26 -8.16
C ASP A 53 7.15 12.48 -9.01
N GLU A 54 7.00 11.72 -10.09
CA GLU A 54 5.82 11.74 -10.95
C GLU A 54 4.57 11.23 -10.22
N ALA A 55 4.66 10.10 -9.49
CA ALA A 55 3.54 9.59 -8.70
C ALA A 55 3.08 10.60 -7.64
N PHE A 56 4.02 11.26 -6.96
CA PHE A 56 3.75 12.29 -5.96
C PHE A 56 3.06 13.51 -6.60
N LYS A 57 3.59 14.01 -7.73
CA LYS A 57 2.99 15.11 -8.51
C LYS A 57 1.55 14.83 -8.91
N HIS A 58 1.25 13.57 -9.29
CA HIS A 58 -0.11 13.12 -9.66
C HIS A 58 -0.99 12.75 -8.46
N LYS A 59 -0.51 12.97 -7.23
CA LYS A 59 -1.21 12.66 -5.97
C LYS A 59 -1.57 11.18 -5.82
N LYS A 60 -0.70 10.31 -6.33
CA LYS A 60 -0.87 8.85 -6.34
C LYS A 60 -0.09 8.23 -5.18
N TRP A 61 -0.54 8.52 -3.96
CA TRP A 61 0.14 8.20 -2.71
C TRP A 61 0.46 6.71 -2.51
N ALA A 62 -0.43 5.81 -2.94
CA ALA A 62 -0.18 4.37 -2.87
C ALA A 62 1.01 3.92 -3.73
N PHE A 63 1.24 4.59 -4.86
CA PHE A 63 2.37 4.29 -5.75
C PHE A 63 3.66 4.93 -5.25
N VAL A 64 3.58 6.06 -4.52
CA VAL A 64 4.72 6.61 -3.77
C VAL A 64 5.16 5.63 -2.67
N SER A 65 4.20 5.04 -1.93
CA SER A 65 4.53 4.07 -0.87
C SER A 65 5.09 2.76 -1.41
N ASP A 66 4.76 2.38 -2.65
CA ASP A 66 5.33 1.20 -3.33
C ASP A 66 6.85 1.26 -3.46
N TYR A 67 7.40 2.45 -3.75
CA TYR A 67 8.84 2.65 -3.76
C TYR A 67 9.40 2.86 -2.35
N LEU A 68 8.80 3.77 -1.57
CA LEU A 68 9.35 4.16 -0.27
C LEU A 68 9.49 2.99 0.71
N ARG A 69 8.59 2.00 0.65
CA ARG A 69 8.71 0.79 1.47
C ARG A 69 10.02 0.02 1.20
N LEU A 70 10.37 -0.13 -0.07
CA LEU A 70 11.57 -0.84 -0.51
C LEU A 70 12.81 0.00 -0.21
N PHE A 71 12.73 1.31 -0.45
CA PHE A 71 13.79 2.25 -0.12
C PHE A 71 14.13 2.23 1.37
N ALA A 72 13.11 2.29 2.25
CA ALA A 72 13.27 2.22 3.69
C ALA A 72 13.95 0.92 4.12
N LEU A 73 13.40 -0.22 3.71
CA LEU A 73 13.92 -1.54 4.06
C LEU A 73 15.35 -1.76 3.54
N TYR A 74 15.68 -1.28 2.34
CA TYR A 74 17.02 -1.43 1.78
C TYR A 74 18.04 -0.61 2.58
N ASN A 75 17.73 0.66 2.85
CA ASN A 75 18.68 1.59 3.45
C ASN A 75 18.81 1.42 4.97
N GLU A 76 17.73 1.07 5.66
CA GLU A 76 17.68 0.99 7.12
C GLU A 76 17.49 -0.42 7.67
N GLY A 77 17.07 -1.39 6.84
CA GLY A 77 16.52 -2.66 7.33
C GLY A 77 15.18 -2.43 8.02
N GLY A 78 14.76 -3.38 8.87
CA GLY A 78 13.61 -3.24 9.74
C GLY A 78 12.38 -3.94 9.18
N ILE A 79 11.21 -3.45 9.57
CA ILE A 79 9.92 -4.04 9.26
C ILE A 79 9.02 -2.94 8.71
N TYR A 80 8.56 -3.08 7.48
CA TYR A 80 7.59 -2.18 6.88
C TYR A 80 6.18 -2.65 7.19
N LEU A 81 5.30 -1.71 7.55
CA LEU A 81 3.87 -1.92 7.75
C LEU A 81 3.06 -0.91 6.92
N ASP A 82 2.10 -1.40 6.13
CA ASP A 82 1.05 -0.53 5.58
C ASP A 82 0.21 0.06 6.73
N THR A 83 -0.27 1.29 6.55
CA THR A 83 -0.95 2.05 7.61
C THR A 83 -2.30 1.48 8.06
N ASP A 84 -2.82 0.49 7.35
CA ASP A 84 -4.01 -0.28 7.68
C ASP A 84 -3.68 -1.71 8.15
N VAL A 85 -2.46 -1.93 8.63
CA VAL A 85 -2.05 -3.14 9.33
C VAL A 85 -2.24 -2.98 10.83
N GLU A 86 -3.05 -3.86 11.42
CA GLU A 86 -3.19 -4.01 12.87
C GLU A 86 -2.20 -5.07 13.36
N VAL A 87 -1.31 -4.73 14.29
CA VAL A 87 -0.40 -5.71 14.92
C VAL A 87 -1.12 -6.37 16.08
N THR A 88 -1.05 -7.69 16.15
CA THR A 88 -1.73 -8.52 17.16
C THR A 88 -0.78 -9.26 18.09
N ASN A 89 0.52 -9.29 17.76
CA ASN A 89 1.55 -9.98 18.55
C ASN A 89 2.95 -9.42 18.26
N ASN A 90 3.92 -9.76 19.11
CA ASN A 90 5.31 -9.30 19.01
C ASN A 90 6.09 -10.03 17.89
N PHE A 91 7.00 -9.31 17.23
CA PHE A 91 7.72 -9.77 16.02
C PHE A 91 9.14 -10.30 16.31
N ASP A 92 9.59 -10.33 17.55
CA ASP A 92 11.00 -10.60 17.91
C ASP A 92 11.52 -11.94 17.37
N LYS A 93 10.64 -12.95 17.31
CA LYS A 93 10.98 -14.27 16.75
C LYS A 93 11.42 -14.23 15.27
N PHE A 94 11.03 -13.21 14.53
CA PHE A 94 11.36 -13.06 13.10
C PHE A 94 12.65 -12.27 12.88
N LEU A 95 13.20 -11.61 13.90
CA LEU A 95 14.34 -10.71 13.73
C LEU A 95 15.63 -11.41 13.31
N ASN A 96 15.76 -12.70 13.61
CA ASN A 96 16.91 -13.51 13.21
C ASN A 96 16.90 -13.87 11.72
N LEU A 97 15.79 -13.65 11.00
CA LEU A 97 15.71 -13.85 9.55
C LEU A 97 16.47 -12.74 8.81
N ASP A 98 16.75 -12.98 7.54
CA ASP A 98 17.29 -11.98 6.61
C ASP A 98 16.17 -11.27 5.84
N PHE A 99 15.10 -11.99 5.54
CA PHE A 99 13.87 -11.46 4.95
C PHE A 99 12.65 -12.28 5.38
N PHE A 100 11.52 -11.61 5.62
CA PHE A 100 10.24 -12.30 5.77
C PHE A 100 9.06 -11.49 5.23
N SER A 101 8.01 -12.20 4.82
CA SER A 101 6.66 -11.71 4.61
C SER A 101 5.68 -12.89 4.79
N CYS A 102 4.41 -12.76 4.41
CA CYS A 102 3.51 -13.90 4.25
C CYS A 102 2.80 -13.87 2.90
N TYR A 103 2.15 -14.97 2.54
CA TYR A 103 1.17 -14.98 1.45
C TYR A 103 0.09 -13.91 1.68
N GLU A 104 -0.34 -13.24 0.61
CA GLU A 104 -1.53 -12.39 0.69
C GLU A 104 -2.77 -13.24 0.41
N ASN A 105 -3.80 -13.09 1.23
CA ASN A 105 -5.09 -13.73 1.00
C ASN A 105 -6.22 -12.73 1.21
N TYR A 106 -6.76 -12.22 0.11
CA TYR A 106 -7.89 -11.31 0.10
C TYR A 106 -9.05 -11.93 -0.65
N LYS A 107 -10.19 -12.11 0.03
CA LYS A 107 -11.42 -12.67 -0.57
C LYS A 107 -11.17 -14.00 -1.31
N GLN A 108 -10.37 -14.89 -0.74
CA GLN A 108 -9.99 -16.19 -1.30
C GLN A 108 -9.10 -16.11 -2.56
N GLN A 109 -8.62 -14.92 -2.91
CA GLN A 109 -7.57 -14.75 -3.89
C GLN A 109 -6.21 -14.73 -3.17
N CYS A 110 -5.41 -15.76 -3.45
CA CYS A 110 -4.09 -15.93 -2.87
C CYS A 110 -3.02 -15.38 -3.84
N TYR A 111 -2.06 -14.63 -3.31
CA TYR A 111 -0.85 -14.17 -4.01
C TYR A 111 0.39 -14.65 -3.26
N PRO A 112 1.53 -14.84 -3.93
CA PRO A 112 2.71 -15.48 -3.34
C PRO A 112 3.30 -14.69 -2.16
N ILE A 113 2.96 -13.41 -2.02
CA ILE A 113 3.47 -12.54 -0.98
C ILE A 113 2.57 -11.31 -0.81
N THR A 114 2.46 -10.77 0.40
CA THR A 114 1.92 -9.43 0.67
C THR A 114 3.02 -8.38 0.77
N SER A 115 2.73 -7.18 0.28
CA SER A 115 3.59 -6.01 0.45
C SER A 115 3.26 -5.20 1.71
N ALA A 116 2.17 -5.55 2.41
CA ALA A 116 1.68 -4.82 3.57
C ALA A 116 2.51 -5.06 4.83
N VAL A 117 3.18 -6.22 4.93
CA VAL A 117 4.13 -6.55 6.01
C VAL A 117 5.36 -7.19 5.40
N MET A 118 6.51 -6.53 5.51
CA MET A 118 7.80 -7.05 5.04
C MET A 118 8.89 -6.73 6.04
N GLY A 119 9.64 -7.74 6.48
CA GLY A 119 10.83 -7.57 7.28
C GLY A 119 12.08 -7.88 6.48
N ALA A 120 13.14 -7.08 6.64
CA ALA A 120 14.40 -7.30 5.95
C ALA A 120 15.59 -6.76 6.74
N ASN A 121 16.73 -7.45 6.63
CA ASN A 121 17.99 -6.89 7.08
C ASN A 121 18.42 -5.74 6.14
N ARG A 122 19.30 -4.86 6.63
CA ARG A 122 19.82 -3.76 5.82
C ARG A 122 20.54 -4.31 4.59
N GLN A 123 20.37 -3.67 3.43
CA GLN A 123 20.93 -4.08 2.14
C GLN A 123 20.50 -5.48 1.67
N ASN A 124 19.32 -5.96 2.11
CA ASN A 124 18.81 -7.25 1.68
C ASN A 124 18.71 -7.37 0.15
N LYS A 125 19.15 -8.51 -0.39
CA LYS A 125 19.17 -8.76 -1.84
C LYS A 125 17.78 -8.79 -2.49
N ILE A 126 16.79 -9.39 -1.83
CA ILE A 126 15.41 -9.44 -2.33
C ILE A 126 14.84 -8.03 -2.44
N ILE A 127 15.02 -7.22 -1.39
CA ILE A 127 14.58 -5.82 -1.38
C ILE A 127 15.30 -5.01 -2.47
N LEU A 128 16.61 -5.20 -2.65
CA LEU A 128 17.37 -4.51 -3.69
C LEU A 128 16.85 -4.83 -5.09
N GLU A 129 16.60 -6.11 -5.39
CA GLU A 129 16.11 -6.50 -6.71
C GLU A 129 14.70 -5.96 -6.97
N LEU A 130 13.82 -5.98 -5.97
CA LEU A 130 12.50 -5.32 -6.07
C LEU A 130 12.61 -3.80 -6.24
N LEU A 131 13.54 -3.15 -5.55
CA LEU A 131 13.76 -1.71 -5.65
C LEU A 131 14.29 -1.31 -7.04
N ARG A 132 15.13 -2.15 -7.65
CA ARG A 132 15.68 -1.95 -8.99
C ARG A 132 14.64 -1.92 -10.10
N GLU A 133 13.49 -2.57 -9.91
CA GLU A 133 12.35 -2.47 -10.83
C GLU A 133 11.87 -1.01 -11.01
N TYR A 134 12.21 -0.11 -10.09
CA TYR A 134 11.85 1.31 -10.13
C TYR A 134 12.95 2.23 -10.69
N GLU A 135 14.14 1.72 -11.04
CA GLU A 135 15.27 2.56 -11.47
C GLU A 135 15.05 3.19 -12.85
N ASN A 136 14.40 2.48 -13.78
CA ASN A 136 14.29 2.90 -15.19
C ASN A 136 12.84 2.96 -15.69
N ILE A 137 11.88 3.04 -14.77
CA ILE A 137 10.46 3.20 -15.13
C ILE A 137 9.99 4.59 -14.78
N HIS A 138 9.08 5.11 -15.61
CA HIS A 138 8.35 6.34 -15.33
C HIS A 138 6.92 6.01 -14.91
N PHE A 139 6.39 6.77 -13.97
CA PHE A 139 4.99 6.73 -13.59
C PHE A 139 4.13 7.41 -14.66
N GLU A 140 4.62 8.45 -15.32
CA GLU A 140 3.98 9.13 -16.44
C GLU A 140 4.72 8.79 -17.74
N ASN A 141 4.01 8.24 -18.73
CA ASN A 141 4.58 7.95 -20.04
C ASN A 141 3.62 8.34 -21.17
N LYS A 142 4.04 8.14 -22.43
CA LYS A 142 3.26 8.48 -23.64
C LYS A 142 1.86 7.85 -23.69
N ASN A 143 1.64 6.74 -22.98
CA ASN A 143 0.35 6.03 -22.92
C ASN A 143 -0.49 6.43 -21.69
N GLY A 144 -0.01 7.37 -20.87
CA GLY A 144 -0.67 7.83 -19.65
C GLY A 144 0.06 7.40 -18.37
N LEU A 145 -0.70 7.27 -17.28
CA LEU A 145 -0.15 6.88 -15.97
C LEU A 145 0.06 5.37 -15.89
N ASN A 146 1.20 4.95 -15.35
CA ASN A 146 1.51 3.57 -15.01
C ASN A 146 0.84 3.18 -13.69
N LEU A 147 -0.36 2.60 -13.80
CA LEU A 147 -1.18 2.18 -12.66
C LEU A 147 -1.06 0.68 -12.34
N GLU A 148 0.00 0.02 -12.80
CA GLU A 148 0.29 -1.35 -12.41
C GLU A 148 0.59 -1.42 -10.91
N THR A 149 -0.17 -2.25 -10.19
CA THR A 149 -0.05 -2.37 -8.74
C THR A 149 1.20 -3.14 -8.33
N ASN A 150 1.75 -2.82 -7.16
CA ASN A 150 2.92 -3.50 -6.62
C ASN A 150 2.78 -5.03 -6.53
N ILE A 151 1.59 -5.54 -6.20
CA ILE A 151 1.35 -6.96 -6.01
C ILE A 151 1.63 -7.73 -7.30
N ILE A 152 1.35 -7.13 -8.46
CA ILE A 152 1.64 -7.72 -9.77
C ILE A 152 3.16 -7.73 -10.03
N LYS A 153 3.86 -6.62 -9.74
CA LYS A 153 5.32 -6.53 -9.90
C LYS A 153 6.04 -7.54 -9.01
N ILE A 154 5.68 -7.57 -7.73
CA ILE A 154 6.27 -8.48 -6.75
C ILE A 154 5.92 -9.94 -7.10
N THR A 155 4.68 -10.23 -7.50
CA THR A 155 4.30 -11.59 -7.94
C THR A 155 5.20 -12.07 -9.08
N ARG A 156 5.39 -11.26 -10.13
CA ARG A 156 6.29 -11.61 -11.25
C ARG A 156 7.73 -11.83 -10.78
N TYR A 157 8.24 -10.98 -9.88
CA TYR A 157 9.58 -11.17 -9.32
C TYR A 157 9.71 -12.52 -8.59
N PHE A 158 8.72 -12.90 -7.78
CA PHE A 158 8.74 -14.18 -7.06
C PHE A 158 8.53 -15.40 -7.98
N GLU A 159 7.72 -15.25 -9.03
CA GLU A 159 7.60 -16.23 -10.11
C GLU A 159 8.97 -16.46 -10.78
N ASP A 160 9.62 -15.38 -11.24
CA ASP A 160 10.88 -15.45 -12.00
C ASP A 160 12.09 -15.89 -11.18
N LYS A 161 12.20 -15.43 -9.92
CA LYS A 161 13.37 -15.71 -9.07
C LYS A 161 13.26 -16.98 -8.25
N PHE A 162 12.06 -17.33 -7.80
CA PHE A 162 11.86 -18.43 -6.86
C PHE A 162 10.92 -19.52 -7.39
N GLY A 163 10.33 -19.36 -8.58
CA GLY A 163 9.46 -20.36 -9.18
C GLY A 163 8.11 -20.50 -8.48
N PHE A 164 7.63 -19.44 -7.80
CA PHE A 164 6.33 -19.46 -7.14
C PHE A 164 5.24 -19.35 -8.20
N LEU A 165 4.66 -20.48 -8.61
CA LEU A 165 3.62 -20.53 -9.64
C LEU A 165 2.23 -20.77 -9.03
N PRO A 166 1.15 -20.23 -9.62
CA PRO A 166 -0.21 -20.55 -9.20
C PRO A 166 -0.60 -22.00 -9.54
N PRO A 167 -1.50 -22.65 -8.77
CA PRO A 167 -2.19 -22.11 -7.59
C PRO A 167 -1.29 -22.07 -6.34
N TYR A 168 -1.36 -20.96 -5.59
CA TYR A 168 -0.55 -20.75 -4.40
C TYR A 168 -1.14 -21.43 -3.16
N ASN A 169 -0.34 -22.25 -2.48
CA ASN A 169 -0.72 -22.82 -1.18
C ASN A 169 -0.34 -21.89 -0.02
N GLY A 170 -1.21 -20.92 0.27
CA GLY A 170 -0.97 -19.92 1.34
C GLY A 170 -0.99 -20.45 2.77
N TYR A 171 -1.16 -21.77 2.98
CA TYR A 171 -1.17 -22.40 4.31
C TYR A 171 0.19 -22.96 4.73
N GLN A 172 1.13 -23.09 3.78
CA GLN A 172 2.47 -23.62 4.02
C GLN A 172 3.50 -22.49 3.94
N GLN A 173 4.49 -22.55 4.83
CA GLN A 173 5.65 -21.67 4.73
C GLN A 173 6.48 -22.07 3.50
N SER A 174 7.03 -21.09 2.80
CA SER A 174 7.90 -21.30 1.65
C SER A 174 9.25 -20.64 1.89
N GLU A 175 10.32 -21.41 1.72
CA GLU A 175 11.70 -20.92 1.83
C GLU A 175 12.12 -20.26 0.52
N LEU A 176 12.80 -19.11 0.62
CA LEU A 176 13.32 -18.36 -0.54
C LEU A 176 14.82 -18.59 -0.69
N THR A 177 15.55 -18.39 0.40
CA THR A 177 17.00 -18.62 0.51
C THR A 177 17.32 -19.10 1.93
N HIS A 178 18.60 -19.30 2.26
CA HIS A 178 18.98 -19.52 3.65
C HIS A 178 18.50 -18.33 4.50
N ASN A 179 17.65 -18.61 5.49
CA ASN A 179 17.15 -17.62 6.46
C ASN A 179 16.20 -16.53 5.88
N SER A 180 15.56 -16.80 4.74
CA SER A 180 14.52 -15.93 4.17
C SER A 180 13.29 -16.74 3.77
N CYS A 181 12.10 -16.35 4.24
CA CYS A 181 10.90 -17.14 4.01
C CYS A 181 9.61 -16.32 3.83
N ILE A 182 8.61 -16.95 3.23
CA ILE A 182 7.22 -16.50 3.15
C ILE A 182 6.38 -17.36 4.07
N PHE A 183 5.79 -16.74 5.09
CA PHE A 183 4.91 -17.40 6.04
C PHE A 183 3.50 -17.63 5.48
N PRO A 184 2.70 -18.53 6.08
CA PRO A 184 1.29 -18.66 5.77
C PRO A 184 0.53 -17.34 5.95
N PHE A 185 -0.52 -17.09 5.16
CA PHE A 185 -1.23 -15.79 5.15
C PHE A 185 -1.78 -15.38 6.53
N TYR A 186 -2.08 -16.34 7.40
CA TYR A 186 -2.61 -16.06 8.74
C TYR A 186 -1.59 -15.50 9.71
N TYR A 187 -0.31 -15.40 9.34
CA TYR A 187 0.70 -14.74 10.15
C TYR A 187 0.55 -13.22 10.11
N PHE A 188 0.51 -12.60 8.92
CA PHE A 188 0.56 -11.14 8.79
C PHE A 188 -0.51 -10.53 7.86
N CYS A 189 -1.47 -11.34 7.38
CA CYS A 189 -2.51 -10.88 6.46
C CYS A 189 -3.93 -11.08 7.01
N THR A 190 -4.44 -12.31 7.01
CA THR A 190 -5.86 -12.59 7.35
C THR A 190 -5.92 -13.64 8.45
N PRO A 191 -6.47 -13.34 9.64
CA PRO A 191 -6.46 -14.27 10.76
C PRO A 191 -7.30 -15.52 10.46
N GLU A 192 -6.90 -16.63 11.06
CA GLU A 192 -7.60 -17.92 10.95
C GLU A 192 -7.84 -18.51 12.34
N TYR A 193 -9.04 -19.07 12.56
CA TYR A 193 -9.41 -19.62 13.85
C TYR A 193 -8.44 -20.73 14.30
N GLY A 194 -7.95 -20.63 15.54
CA GLY A 194 -6.99 -21.59 16.10
C GLY A 194 -5.55 -21.45 15.58
N LYS A 195 -5.25 -20.41 14.77
CA LYS A 195 -3.89 -20.11 14.31
C LYS A 195 -3.36 -18.83 14.98
N THR A 196 -2.07 -18.83 15.31
CA THR A 196 -1.40 -17.63 15.81
C THR A 196 -1.27 -16.61 14.69
N ASN A 197 -1.74 -15.40 14.97
CA ASN A 197 -1.62 -14.23 14.10
C ASN A 197 -0.69 -13.21 14.76
N TYR A 198 0.04 -12.46 13.93
CA TYR A 198 0.96 -11.41 14.33
C TYR A 198 0.53 -10.05 13.76
N ALA A 199 -0.11 -10.05 12.59
CA ALA A 199 -0.72 -8.85 12.04
C ALA A 199 -1.94 -9.17 11.16
N ILE A 200 -2.86 -8.21 11.09
CA ILE A 200 -4.05 -8.24 10.24
C ILE A 200 -3.94 -7.08 9.25
N HIS A 201 -3.98 -7.38 7.95
CA HIS A 201 -4.09 -6.38 6.90
C HIS A 201 -5.58 -6.13 6.62
N HIS A 202 -6.05 -4.90 6.86
CA HIS A 202 -7.47 -4.56 6.74
C HIS A 202 -7.93 -4.25 5.31
N PHE A 203 -7.01 -4.17 4.33
CA PHE A 203 -7.31 -3.88 2.93
C PHE A 203 -8.21 -2.65 2.76
N ASN A 204 -7.96 -1.58 3.53
CA ASN A 204 -8.82 -0.42 3.64
C ASN A 204 -8.92 0.33 2.30
N GLY A 205 -7.87 0.28 1.47
CA GLY A 205 -7.87 0.81 0.11
C GLY A 205 -8.26 2.30 0.06
N SER A 206 -7.76 3.08 1.01
CA SER A 206 -8.10 4.51 1.21
C SER A 206 -7.81 5.39 -0.01
N TRP A 207 -6.89 4.95 -0.87
CA TRP A 207 -6.51 5.61 -2.12
C TRP A 207 -7.53 5.40 -3.26
N LEU A 208 -8.48 4.48 -3.11
CA LEU A 208 -9.51 4.22 -4.10
C LEU A 208 -10.69 5.17 -3.93
N PRO A 209 -11.29 5.67 -5.02
CA PRO A 209 -12.40 6.60 -4.93
C PRO A 209 -13.63 5.93 -4.28
N SER A 210 -14.37 6.69 -3.48
CA SER A 210 -15.62 6.21 -2.86
C SER A 210 -16.78 6.12 -3.86
N HIS A 211 -16.68 6.85 -4.96
CA HIS A 211 -17.72 6.93 -5.99
C HIS A 211 -17.10 6.78 -7.38
N SER A 212 -17.86 6.19 -8.31
CA SER A 212 -17.60 6.37 -9.74
C SER A 212 -18.26 7.68 -10.21
N ARG A 213 -17.64 8.32 -11.20
CA ARG A 213 -18.13 9.56 -11.80
C ARG A 213 -18.41 9.38 -13.28
N LYS A 214 -19.53 9.92 -13.73
CA LYS A 214 -19.84 10.09 -15.15
C LYS A 214 -20.26 11.53 -15.41
N ASN A 215 -19.47 12.26 -16.18
CA ASN A 215 -19.84 13.59 -16.67
C ASN A 215 -21.02 13.43 -17.64
N LYS A 216 -22.04 14.26 -17.47
CA LYS A 216 -23.28 14.27 -18.26
C LYS A 216 -23.29 15.44 -19.24
N LEU A 217 -22.88 16.60 -18.76
CA LEU A 217 -22.77 17.82 -19.55
C LEU A 217 -21.60 18.64 -19.03
N SER A 218 -20.91 19.32 -19.93
CA SER A 218 -19.90 20.33 -19.60
C SER A 218 -20.28 21.61 -20.33
N ILE A 219 -20.41 22.71 -19.59
CA ILE A 219 -20.71 24.04 -20.13
C ILE A 219 -19.44 24.89 -20.02
N PHE A 220 -18.96 25.39 -21.16
CA PHE A 220 -17.75 26.21 -21.28
C PHE A 220 -16.48 25.59 -20.65
N GLY A 221 -16.44 24.27 -20.46
CA GLY A 221 -15.35 23.56 -19.79
C GLY A 221 -15.19 23.87 -18.28
N LYS A 222 -16.02 24.74 -17.72
CA LYS A 222 -15.94 25.22 -16.33
C LYS A 222 -17.03 24.66 -15.43
N ILE A 223 -18.25 24.48 -15.96
CA ILE A 223 -19.38 23.95 -15.18
C ILE A 223 -19.70 22.55 -15.68
N ILE A 224 -19.52 21.56 -14.82
CA ILE A 224 -19.70 20.15 -15.17
C ILE A 224 -20.88 19.59 -14.38
N PHE A 225 -21.89 19.10 -15.08
CA PHE A 225 -22.95 18.30 -14.49
C PHE A 225 -22.50 16.85 -14.49
N ALA A 226 -22.35 16.27 -13.30
CA ALA A 226 -21.86 14.91 -13.14
C ALA A 226 -22.83 14.06 -12.33
N ARG A 227 -22.83 12.76 -12.63
CA ARG A 227 -23.46 11.73 -11.81
C ARG A 227 -22.38 11.02 -11.01
N LEU A 228 -22.59 10.91 -9.71
CA LEU A 228 -21.77 10.10 -8.81
C LEU A 228 -22.56 8.87 -8.37
N ILE A 229 -21.95 7.69 -8.50
CA ILE A 229 -22.50 6.43 -7.97
C ILE A 229 -21.53 5.92 -6.92
N LYS A 230 -21.99 5.80 -5.68
CA LYS A 230 -21.22 5.26 -4.57
C LYS A 230 -20.88 3.80 -4.87
N ILE A 231 -19.60 3.46 -4.73
CA ILE A 231 -19.05 2.12 -4.96
C ILE A 231 -18.49 1.51 -3.68
N ARG A 232 -18.21 2.33 -2.66
CA ARG A 232 -17.76 1.91 -1.33
C ARG A 232 -18.11 2.98 -0.28
N GLU A 233 -18.12 2.59 0.98
CA GLU A 233 -18.47 3.48 2.10
C GLU A 233 -17.43 4.56 2.37
N LYS A 234 -16.14 4.23 2.24
CA LYS A 234 -14.99 5.10 2.55
C LYS A 234 -14.20 5.48 1.29
N GLY A 235 -13.50 6.61 1.32
CA GLY A 235 -12.63 7.07 0.22
C GLY A 235 -13.04 8.42 -0.37
N ASP A 236 -12.15 9.02 -1.15
CA ASP A 236 -12.36 10.36 -1.70
C ASP A 236 -13.38 10.36 -2.85
N LEU A 237 -14.05 11.50 -3.04
CA LEU A 237 -14.82 11.71 -4.26
C LEU A 237 -13.86 11.80 -5.46
N PRO A 238 -14.22 11.25 -6.63
CA PRO A 238 -13.41 11.29 -7.86
C PRO A 238 -13.41 12.69 -8.50
N MET A 239 -12.84 13.65 -7.79
CA MET A 239 -12.68 15.04 -8.21
C MET A 239 -11.30 15.23 -8.85
N LEU A 240 -11.22 16.07 -9.88
CA LEU A 240 -9.96 16.49 -10.48
C LEU A 240 -9.44 17.75 -9.77
N ASP A 241 -8.15 18.03 -9.94
CA ASP A 241 -7.54 19.23 -9.40
C ASP A 241 -8.23 20.50 -9.91
N GLY A 242 -8.45 21.45 -9.01
CA GLY A 242 -9.19 22.69 -9.27
C GLY A 242 -10.72 22.53 -9.31
N GLU A 243 -11.26 21.32 -9.18
CA GLU A 243 -12.70 21.11 -9.16
C GLU A 243 -13.30 21.21 -7.74
N LYS A 244 -14.45 21.87 -7.64
CA LYS A 244 -15.25 21.97 -6.42
C LYS A 244 -16.70 21.65 -6.72
N ILE A 245 -17.31 20.76 -5.93
CA ILE A 245 -18.75 20.56 -5.96
C ILE A 245 -19.42 21.81 -5.38
N ILE A 246 -20.21 22.50 -6.21
CA ILE A 246 -20.97 23.69 -5.81
C ILE A 246 -22.45 23.37 -5.52
N PHE A 247 -22.95 22.27 -6.07
CA PHE A 247 -24.30 21.77 -5.79
C PHE A 247 -24.30 20.24 -5.84
N LYS A 248 -25.03 19.58 -4.93
CA LYS A 248 -25.17 18.12 -4.87
C LYS A 248 -26.57 17.75 -4.44
N ILE A 249 -27.26 16.94 -5.24
CA ILE A 249 -28.57 16.39 -4.92
C ILE A 249 -28.48 14.86 -4.82
N LYS A 250 -29.08 14.32 -3.75
CA LYS A 250 -29.20 12.87 -3.52
C LYS A 250 -30.44 12.37 -4.22
N ILE A 251 -30.29 11.36 -5.08
CA ILE A 251 -31.41 10.68 -5.75
C ILE A 251 -31.75 9.36 -5.06
N SER A 252 -30.74 8.66 -4.54
CA SER A 252 -30.93 7.46 -3.73
C SER A 252 -29.78 7.31 -2.73
N SER A 253 -29.79 6.24 -1.92
CA SER A 253 -28.69 5.90 -1.01
C SER A 253 -27.32 5.83 -1.70
N GLN A 254 -27.29 5.43 -2.98
CA GLN A 254 -26.07 5.19 -3.75
C GLN A 254 -25.83 6.21 -4.88
N LYS A 255 -26.80 7.07 -5.22
CA LYS A 255 -26.74 7.92 -6.44
C LYS A 255 -26.93 9.40 -6.13
N TYR A 256 -26.04 10.21 -6.68
CA TYR A 256 -26.06 11.66 -6.58
C TYR A 256 -25.88 12.30 -7.95
N TYR A 257 -26.49 13.47 -8.16
CA TYR A 257 -26.10 14.40 -9.21
C TYR A 257 -25.45 15.61 -8.58
N CYS A 258 -24.39 16.11 -9.21
CA CYS A 258 -23.69 17.30 -8.75
C CYS A 258 -23.40 18.26 -9.89
N VAL A 259 -23.30 19.52 -9.53
CA VAL A 259 -22.70 20.58 -10.34
C VAL A 259 -21.30 20.82 -9.77
N ILE A 260 -20.31 20.68 -10.63
CA ILE A 260 -18.89 20.84 -10.33
C ILE A 260 -18.41 22.09 -11.04
N LEU A 261 -17.78 22.99 -10.30
CA LEU A 261 -17.07 24.13 -10.84
C LEU A 261 -15.58 23.78 -10.96
N LYS A 262 -15.03 23.85 -12.16
CA LYS A 262 -13.60 23.74 -12.44
C LYS A 262 -13.02 25.15 -12.50
N LYS A 263 -12.08 25.44 -11.59
CA LYS A 263 -11.31 26.70 -11.59
C LYS A 263 -10.33 26.74 -12.74
#